data_AF-A0A8T5I251-F1
#
_entry.id   AF-A0A8T5I251-F1
#
_cell.length_a   1.000
_cell.length_b   1.000
_cell.length_c   1.000
_cell.angle_alpha   90.00
_cell.angle_beta   90.00
_cell.angle_gamma   90.00
#
_symmetry.space_group_name_H-M   'P 1'
#
loop_
_entity.id
_entity.type
_entity.pdbx_description
1 polymer ?
#
loop_
_entity_poly.entity_id
_entity_poly.type
_entity_poly.pdbx_seq_one_letter_code
_entity_poly.pdbx_strand_id
1 'polypeptide(L)' 'EPYASAINYINETNCYKFAVDVPSGLDPQTGNTANIFTKCDMTVTFHKMKEGIPKRKDLTGELYAEKIGIPVEAEEGIL' A
#
# COMPACT_ATOMS: atom_id res chain seq x y z
N GLU A 1 8.93 -11.12 14.79
CA GLU A 1 10.17 -10.32 14.70
C GLU A 1 10.93 -10.56 13.41
N PRO A 2 11.62 -9.54 12.86
CA PRO A 2 11.74 -8.16 13.36
C PRO A 2 10.63 -7.19 12.88
N TYR A 3 9.79 -7.63 11.94
CA TYR A 3 8.86 -6.75 11.24
C TYR A 3 7.74 -6.18 12.11
N ALA A 4 7.26 -6.96 13.08
CA ALA A 4 6.17 -6.51 13.95
C ALA A 4 6.61 -5.34 14.85
N SER A 5 7.79 -5.44 15.48
CA SER A 5 8.34 -4.30 16.25
C SER A 5 8.56 -3.06 15.38
N ALA A 6 9.04 -3.22 14.14
CA ALA A 6 9.23 -2.10 13.23
C ALA A 6 7.90 -1.41 12.87
N ILE A 7 6.85 -2.20 12.57
CA ILE A 7 5.52 -1.65 12.24
C ILE A 7 4.92 -0.93 13.46
N ASN A 8 5.04 -1.49 14.66
CA ASN A 8 4.58 -0.83 15.89
C ASN A 8 5.29 0.51 16.09
N TYR A 9 6.62 0.52 15.98
CA TYR A 9 7.40 1.75 16.09
C TYR A 9 6.97 2.82 15.06
N ILE A 10 6.76 2.41 13.80
CA ILE A 10 6.26 3.32 12.76
C ILE A 10 4.89 3.88 13.15
N ASN A 11 3.95 3.04 13.60
CA ASN A 11 2.60 3.46 13.97
C ASN A 11 2.58 4.42 15.17
N GLU A 12 3.45 4.21 16.16
CA GLU A 12 3.57 5.04 17.36
C GLU A 12 4.27 6.38 17.09
N THR A 13 5.05 6.47 16.01
CA THR A 13 5.78 7.69 15.69
C THR A 13 4.84 8.78 15.16
N ASN A 14 4.91 9.98 15.75
CA ASN A 14 4.20 11.16 15.26
C ASN A 14 4.95 11.84 14.11
N CYS A 15 5.01 11.17 12.96
CA CYS A 15 5.58 11.68 11.72
C CYS A 15 4.64 11.38 10.54
N TYR A 16 4.93 12.03 9.41
CA TYR A 16 4.30 11.74 8.13
C TYR A 16 4.77 10.37 7.62
N LYS A 17 3.82 9.48 7.36
CA LYS A 17 4.06 8.08 7.00
C LYS A 17 3.73 7.86 5.53
N PHE A 18 4.73 7.44 4.78
CA PHE A 18 4.62 7.17 3.36
C PHE A 18 4.80 5.68 3.08
N ALA A 19 3.82 5.06 2.45
CA ALA A 19 3.90 3.68 1.99
C ALA A 19 4.37 3.61 0.54
N VAL A 20 5.33 2.72 0.30
CA VAL A 20 5.75 2.31 -1.03
C VAL A 20 4.97 1.07 -1.41
N ASP A 21 4.26 1.17 -2.52
CA ASP A 21 3.40 0.16 -3.11
C ASP A 21 2.12 -0.18 -2.33
N VAL A 22 2.26 -0.68 -1.11
CA VAL A 22 1.16 -1.08 -0.22
C VAL A 22 1.58 -0.79 1.22
N PRO A 23 0.72 -0.24 2.08
CA PRO A 23 0.99 -0.23 3.51
C PRO A 23 1.29 -1.65 4.01
N SER A 24 2.41 -1.81 4.73
CA SER A 24 2.83 -3.11 5.25
C SER A 24 1.72 -3.75 6.08
N GLY A 25 1.39 -5.01 5.80
CA GLY A 25 0.32 -5.74 6.49
C GLY A 25 -1.09 -5.55 5.89
N LEU A 26 -1.26 -4.76 4.83
CA LEU A 26 -2.48 -4.71 4.02
C LEU A 26 -2.41 -5.71 2.85
N ASP A 27 -3.47 -6.47 2.63
CA ASP A 27 -3.64 -7.32 1.46
C ASP A 27 -4.05 -6.46 0.25
N PRO A 28 -3.23 -6.41 -0.82
CA PRO A 28 -3.47 -5.57 -1.97
C PRO A 28 -4.64 -6.01 -2.86
N GLN A 29 -5.12 -7.25 -2.73
CA GLN A 29 -6.25 -7.76 -3.51
C GLN A 29 -7.56 -7.58 -2.74
N THR A 30 -7.58 -7.98 -1.48
CA THR A 30 -8.82 -7.99 -0.69
C THR A 30 -9.06 -6.71 0.09
N GLY A 31 -8.00 -6.01 0.51
CA GLY A 31 -8.06 -4.88 1.45
C GLY A 31 -8.13 -5.30 2.92
N ASN A 32 -8.01 -6.60 3.21
CA ASN A 32 -7.91 -7.11 4.57
C ASN A 32 -6.55 -6.77 5.18
N THR A 33 -6.48 -6.71 6.50
CA THR A 33 -5.22 -6.49 7.22
C THR A 33 -4.79 -7.74 7.96
N ALA A 34 -3.48 -7.91 8.08
CA ALA A 34 -2.89 -8.79 9.06
C ALA A 34 -3.17 -8.28 10.50
N ASN A 35 -2.74 -9.06 11.49
CA ASN A 35 -2.86 -8.68 12.92
C ASN A 35 -2.10 -7.39 13.25
N ILE A 36 -1.07 -7.07 12.47
CA ILE A 36 -0.27 -5.85 12.57
C ILE A 36 -0.07 -5.25 11.18
N PHE A 37 -0.30 -3.96 11.05
CA PHE A 37 -0.26 -3.24 9.78
C PHE A 37 0.12 -1.78 10.00
N THR A 38 0.66 -1.12 8.97
CA THR A 38 0.94 0.31 9.01
C THR A 38 -0.27 1.13 8.60
N LYS A 39 -0.51 2.25 9.29
CA LYS A 39 -1.37 3.33 8.79
C LYS A 39 -0.51 4.45 8.22
N CYS A 40 -0.79 4.86 6.99
CA CYS A 40 0.01 5.83 6.24
C CYS A 40 -0.83 7.04 5.84
N ASP A 41 -0.16 8.17 5.66
CA ASP A 41 -0.75 9.44 5.21
C ASP A 41 -0.76 9.53 3.68
N MET A 42 0.12 8.79 3.01
CA MET A 42 0.16 8.64 1.56
C MET A 42 0.70 7.26 1.17
N THR A 43 0.23 6.75 0.03
CA THR A 43 0.74 5.54 -0.64
C THR A 43 0.95 5.81 -2.13
N VAL A 44 2.13 5.46 -2.64
CA VAL A 44 2.40 5.40 -4.08
C VAL A 44 2.46 3.93 -4.48
N THR A 45 1.51 3.49 -5.31
CA THR A 45 1.54 2.16 -5.93
C THR A 45 2.06 2.21 -7.35
N PHE A 46 2.57 1.09 -7.84
CA PHE A 46 3.26 1.03 -9.12
C PHE A 46 2.46 0.29 -10.16
N HIS A 47 2.66 0.69 -11.41
CA HIS A 47 2.01 0.14 -12.61
C HIS A 47 0.50 0.38 -12.63
N LYS A 48 -0.26 -0.25 -11.73
CA LYS A 48 -1.72 -0.16 -11.67
C LYS A 48 -2.20 -0.16 -10.23
N MET A 49 -3.34 0.47 -10.00
CA MET A 49 -4.01 0.45 -8.70
C MET A 49 -4.49 -0.97 -8.36
N LYS A 50 -4.08 -1.49 -7.20
CA LYS A 50 -4.48 -2.82 -6.75
C LYS A 50 -5.86 -2.78 -6.09
N GLU A 51 -6.71 -3.76 -6.34
CA GLU A 51 -8.14 -3.73 -5.97
C GLU A 51 -8.42 -3.48 -4.47
N GLY A 52 -7.56 -3.99 -3.59
CA GLY A 52 -7.69 -3.87 -2.15
C GLY A 52 -7.30 -2.50 -1.59
N ILE A 53 -6.44 -1.76 -2.30
CA ILE A 53 -5.86 -0.49 -1.82
C ILE A 53 -6.91 0.63 -1.75
N PRO A 54 -7.70 0.94 -2.81
CA PRO A 54 -8.68 2.02 -2.78
C PRO A 54 -9.79 1.81 -1.74
N LYS A 55 -10.03 0.56 -1.33
CA LYS A 55 -11.04 0.20 -0.32
C LYS A 55 -10.64 0.63 1.08
N ARG A 56 -9.36 0.93 1.33
CA ARG A 56 -8.78 1.23 2.64
C ARG A 56 -8.10 2.60 2.71
N LYS A 57 -8.77 3.64 2.19
CA LYS A 57 -8.30 5.04 2.32
C LYS A 57 -8.01 5.46 3.77
N ASP A 58 -8.67 4.82 4.74
CA ASP A 58 -8.41 4.99 6.17
C ASP A 58 -7.00 4.55 6.60
N LEU A 59 -6.36 3.67 5.83
CA LEU A 59 -5.00 3.17 6.06
C LEU A 59 -3.98 3.68 5.06
N THR A 60 -4.40 3.96 3.83
CA THR A 60 -3.49 4.29 2.72
C THR A 60 -3.26 5.78 2.55
N GLY A 61 -4.17 6.61 3.09
CA GLY A 61 -4.11 8.06 2.95
C GLY A 61 -4.31 8.52 1.50
N GLU A 62 -3.52 9.50 1.05
CA GLU A 62 -3.51 9.91 -0.35
C GLU A 62 -2.93 8.81 -1.26
N LEU A 63 -3.56 8.57 -2.41
CA LEU A 63 -3.20 7.48 -3.32
C LEU A 63 -2.71 7.99 -4.66
N TYR A 64 -1.55 7.50 -5.08
CA TYR A 64 -0.96 7.75 -6.40
C TYR A 64 -0.60 6.42 -7.05
N ALA A 65 -0.86 6.30 -8.35
CA ALA A 65 -0.44 5.15 -9.15
C ALA A 65 0.60 5.62 -10.17
N GLU A 66 1.85 5.20 -9.98
CA GLU A 66 2.97 5.62 -10.79
C GLU A 66 3.33 4.59 -11.85
N LYS A 67 3.56 5.05 -13.08
CA LYS A 67 3.99 4.21 -14.19
C LYS A 67 5.47 3.89 -14.01
N ILE A 68 5.82 2.60 -14.05
CA ILE A 68 7.21 2.13 -13.94
C ILE A 68 7.76 1.58 -15.26
N GLY A 69 7.13 1.92 -16.39
CA GLY A 69 7.57 1.51 -17.72
C GLY A 69 7.04 0.16 -18.20
N ILE A 70 5.95 -0.36 -17.61
CA ILE A 70 5.29 -1.54 -18.14
C ILE A 70 4.68 -1.20 -19.51
N PRO A 71 5.00 -1.96 -20.57
CA PRO A 71 4.44 -1.75 -21.90
C PRO A 71 2.94 -2.05 -21.92
N VAL A 72 2.18 -1.31 -22.73
CA VAL A 72 0.71 -1.45 -22.80
C VAL A 72 0.31 -2.82 -23.33
N GLU A 73 1.12 -3.42 -24.19
CA GLU A 73 0.92 -4.76 -24.74
C GLU A 73 0.96 -5.84 -23.65
N ALA A 74 1.65 -5.59 -22.53
CA ALA A 74 1.65 -6.50 -21.38
C ALA A 74 0.39 -6.38 -20.52
N GLU A 75 -0.43 -5.35 -20.73
CA GLU A 75 -1.72 -5.15 -20.06
C GLU A 75 -2.89 -5.71 -20.89
N GLU A 76 -2.68 -6.06 -22.17
CA GLU A 76 -3.72 -6.62 -23.02
C GLU A 76 -4.26 -7.93 -22.43
N GLY A 77 -5.55 -7.92 -22.06
CA GLY A 77 -6.22 -9.08 -21.46
C GLY A 77 -6.03 -9.24 -19.95
N ILE A 78 -5.31 -8.32 -19.29
CA ILE A 78 -5.17 -8.29 -17.82
C ILE A 78 -6.12 -7.22 -17.26
N LEU A 79 -7.24 -7.67 -16.69
CA LEU A 79 -8.20 -6.85 -15.94
C LEU A 79 -7.68 -6.61 -14.51
#